data_AF-F5S968-F1
#
_entry.id   AF-F5S968-F1
#
_cell.length_a   1.000
_cell.length_b   1.000
_cell.length_c   1.000
_cell.angle_alpha   90.00
_cell.angle_beta   90.00
_cell.angle_gamma   90.00
#
_symmetry.space_group_name_H-M   'P 1'
#
loop_
_entity.id
_entity.type
_entity.pdbx_description
1 polymer ?
#
loop_
_entity_poly.entity_id
_entity_poly.type
_entity_poly.pdbx_seq_one_letter_code
_entity_poly.pdbx_strand_id
1 'polypeptide(L)' 'MKSIAIYIVEHEGFVFEVDEFFGDNAPLIVAELELPSEDTAYAQPDWLGEEITSDGRFTNAYLSKHPFGSWS' A
#
# COMPACT_ATOMS: atom_id res chain seq x y z
N MET A 1 13.12 -2.38 5.89
CA MET A 1 12.31 -3.11 4.90
C MET A 1 12.33 -2.32 3.62
N LYS A 2 12.47 -2.95 2.46
CA LYS A 2 12.61 -2.23 1.18
C LYS A 2 11.66 -2.89 0.18
N SER A 3 10.76 -2.12 -0.42
CA SER A 3 10.05 -2.51 -1.64
C SER A 3 11.07 -2.71 -2.76
N ILE A 4 10.82 -3.68 -3.64
CA ILE A 4 11.74 -4.04 -4.74
C ILE A 4 11.27 -3.46 -6.07
N ALA A 5 9.95 -3.42 -6.27
CA ALA A 5 9.33 -2.79 -7.42
C ALA A 5 8.31 -1.76 -6.94
N ILE A 6 8.36 -0.60 -7.58
CA ILE A 6 7.45 0.53 -7.38
C ILE A 6 6.81 0.80 -8.73
N TYR A 7 5.49 0.83 -8.77
CA TYR A 7 4.71 1.15 -9.96
C TYR A 7 3.94 2.44 -9.72
N ILE A 8 3.96 3.33 -10.71
CA ILE A 8 3.15 4.55 -10.69
C ILE A 8 1.93 4.32 -11.56
N VAL A 9 0.74 4.42 -10.96
CA VAL A 9 -0.54 4.21 -11.65
C VAL A 9 -1.35 5.49 -11.59
N GLU A 10 -1.61 6.07 -12.77
CA GLU A 10 -2.51 7.21 -12.90
C GLU A 10 -3.95 6.72 -13.06
N HIS A 11 -4.88 7.31 -12.30
CA HIS A 11 -6.30 7.00 -12.38
C HIS A 11 -7.13 8.25 -12.08
N GLU A 12 -7.91 8.71 -13.06
CA GLU A 12 -8.86 9.83 -12.91
C GLU A 12 -8.26 11.10 -12.28
N GLY A 13 -7.00 11.41 -12.64
CA GLY A 13 -6.27 12.58 -12.15
C GLY A 13 -5.54 12.39 -10.81
N PHE A 14 -5.59 11.19 -10.25
CA PHE A 14 -4.83 10.78 -9.06
C PHE A 14 -3.67 9.87 -9.44
N VAL A 15 -2.63 9.88 -8.61
CA VAL A 15 -1.43 9.05 -8.79
C VAL A 15 -1.31 8.13 -7.59
N PHE A 16 -1.28 6.82 -7.86
CA PHE A 16 -1.05 5.79 -6.87
C PHE A 16 0.40 5.31 -7.00
N GLU A 17 1.11 5.26 -5.88
CA GLU A 17 2.38 4.55 -5.76
C GLU A 17 2.09 3.14 -5.26
N VAL A 18 2.35 2.14 -6.10
CA VAL A 18 2.08 0.73 -5.79
C VAL A 18 3.39 0.00 -5.52
N ASP A 19 3.59 -0.38 -4.26
CA ASP A 19 4.74 -1.12 -3.77
C ASP A 19 4.48 -2.63 -3.80
N GLU A 20 5.34 -3.38 -4.48
CA GLU A 20 5.36 -4.85 -4.41
C GLU A 20 6.46 -5.34 -3.47
N PHE A 21 6.06 -6.08 -2.42
CA PHE A 21 6.96 -6.65 -1.43
C PHE A 21 7.27 -8.11 -1.75
N PHE A 22 8.55 -8.48 -1.66
CA PHE A 22 9.01 -9.86 -1.83
C PHE A 22 9.65 -10.40 -0.53
N GLY A 23 10.12 -11.65 -0.59
CA GLY A 23 10.74 -12.34 0.55
C GLY A 23 9.71 -12.59 1.66
N ASP A 24 10.08 -12.31 2.90
CA ASP A 24 9.24 -12.59 4.07
C ASP A 24 7.94 -11.76 4.12
N ASN A 25 7.84 -10.70 3.31
CA ASN A 25 6.62 -9.91 3.17
C ASN A 25 5.82 -10.26 1.92
N ALA A 26 6.27 -11.20 1.07
CA ALA A 26 5.47 -11.68 -0.05
C ALA A 26 4.20 -12.39 0.47
N PRO A 27 3.06 -12.30 -0.25
CA PRO A 27 2.85 -11.59 -1.52
C PRO A 27 2.23 -10.18 -1.34
N LEU A 28 2.64 -9.42 -0.31
CA LEU A 28 2.04 -8.12 -0.01
C LEU A 28 2.23 -7.11 -1.15
N ILE A 29 1.15 -6.45 -1.52
CA ILE A 29 1.12 -5.29 -2.42
C ILE A 29 0.39 -4.18 -1.68
N VAL A 30 0.98 -2.99 -1.63
CA VAL A 30 0.39 -1.81 -0.99
C VAL A 30 0.30 -0.70 -2.02
N ALA A 31 -0.83 0.01 -2.05
CA ALA A 31 -0.99 1.22 -2.83
C ALA A 31 -1.11 2.42 -1.90
N GLU A 32 -0.25 3.41 -2.08
CA GLU A 32 -0.29 4.69 -1.39
C GLU A 32 -0.83 5.76 -2.35
N LEU A 33 -1.74 6.57 -1.85
CA LEU A 33 -2.33 7.70 -2.56
C LEU A 33 -2.16 8.95 -1.70
N GLU A 34 -1.46 9.96 -2.21
CA GLU A 34 -1.39 11.26 -1.55
C GLU A 34 -2.61 12.11 -1.93
N LEU A 35 -3.36 12.54 -0.92
CA LEU A 35 -4.52 13.43 -1.06
C LEU A 35 -4.22 14.80 -0.43
N PRO A 36 -4.73 15.90 -1.00
CA PRO A 36 -4.63 17.23 -0.38
C PRO A 36 -5.26 17.29 1.03
N SER A 37 -6.27 16.47 1.29
CA SER A 37 -6.89 16.28 2.61
C SER A 37 -7.57 14.91 2.70
N GLU A 38 -7.81 14.41 3.91
CA GLU A 38 -8.50 13.13 4.17
C GLU A 38 -9.93 13.09 3.58
N ASP A 39 -10.60 14.23 3.49
CA ASP A 39 -11.95 14.36 2.91
C ASP A 39 -11.96 14.47 1.37
N THR A 40 -10.79 14.41 0.72
CA THR A 40 -10.72 14.55 -0.74
C THR A 40 -11.38 13.35 -1.40
N ALA A 41 -12.50 13.58 -2.09
CA ALA A 41 -13.13 12.55 -2.91
C ALA A 41 -12.25 12.21 -4.12
N TYR A 42 -12.08 10.91 -4.37
CA TYR A 42 -11.42 10.37 -5.55
C TYR A 42 -12.21 9.17 -6.08
N ALA A 43 -12.04 8.88 -7.38
CA ALA A 43 -12.62 7.67 -7.96
C ALA A 43 -11.78 6.47 -7.52
N GLN A 44 -12.39 5.55 -6.76
CA GLN A 44 -11.69 4.35 -6.31
C GLN A 44 -11.51 3.39 -7.50
N PRO A 45 -10.27 3.00 -7.84
CA PRO A 45 -10.05 2.02 -8.89
C PRO A 45 -10.54 0.62 -8.49
N ASP A 46 -11.06 -0.16 -9.44
CA ASP A 46 -11.55 -1.53 -9.20
C ASP A 46 -10.47 -2.51 -8.68
N TRP A 47 -9.19 -2.18 -8.90
CA TRP A 47 -8.06 -2.99 -8.44
C TRP A 47 -7.63 -2.65 -7.00
N LEU A 48 -8.12 -1.54 -6.43
CA LEU A 48 -7.75 -1.13 -5.07
C LEU A 48 -8.43 -2.07 -4.07
N GLY A 49 -7.62 -2.64 -3.17
CA GLY A 49 -8.07 -3.58 -2.16
C GLY A 49 -8.69 -2.92 -0.93
N GLU A 50 -8.54 -3.60 0.21
CA GLU A 50 -8.97 -3.10 1.52
C GLU A 50 -8.23 -1.81 1.90
N GLU A 51 -8.94 -0.85 2.48
CA GLU A 51 -8.33 0.35 3.03
C GLU A 51 -7.62 0.03 4.35
N ILE A 52 -6.30 0.23 4.37
CA ILE A 52 -5.43 -0.12 5.51
C ILE A 52 -4.79 1.11 6.19
N THR A 53 -5.22 2.33 5.83
CA THR A 53 -4.63 3.60 6.31
C THR A 53 -4.51 3.69 7.83
N SER A 54 -5.50 3.18 8.56
CA SER A 54 -5.53 3.19 10.03
C SER A 54 -4.95 1.93 10.67
N ASP A 55 -4.56 0.92 9.89
CA ASP A 55 -4.01 -0.33 10.41
C ASP A 55 -2.48 -0.24 10.57
N GLY A 56 -2.07 0.02 11.82
CA GLY A 56 -0.65 0.13 12.18
C GLY A 56 0.20 -1.10 11.86
N ARG A 57 -0.40 -2.27 11.60
CA ARG A 57 0.33 -3.48 11.21
C ARG A 57 1.00 -3.34 9.84
N PHE A 58 0.45 -2.54 8.93
CA PHE A 58 1.02 -2.33 7.60
C PHE A 58 2.10 -1.24 7.54
N THR A 59 2.41 -0.61 8.68
CA THR A 59 3.51 0.35 8.73
C THR A 59 4.87 -0.33 8.51
N ASN A 60 5.80 0.40 7.90
CA ASN A 60 7.18 -0.06 7.71
C ASN A 60 7.85 -0.52 9.01
N ALA A 61 7.57 0.17 10.12
CA ALA A 61 8.12 -0.17 11.43
C ALA A 61 7.61 -1.54 11.93
N TYR A 62 6.32 -1.83 11.74
CA TYR A 62 5.72 -3.09 12.18
C TYR A 62 6.15 -4.25 11.28
N LEU A 63 5.99 -4.12 9.96
CA LEU A 63 6.33 -5.16 8.99
C LEU A 63 7.83 -5.53 9.01
N SER A 64 8.71 -4.60 9.41
CA SER A 64 10.14 -4.92 9.60
C SER A 64 10.43 -5.88 10.76
N LYS A 65 9.49 -6.01 11.71
CA LYS A 65 9.59 -6.88 12.89
C LYS A 65 8.66 -8.09 12.81
N HIS A 66 7.55 -7.93 12.09
CA HIS A 66 6.50 -8.93 11.93
C HIS A 66 6.20 -9.06 10.44
N PRO A 67 7.01 -9.85 9.69
CA PRO A 67 6.86 -9.93 8.24
C PRO A 67 5.47 -10.45 7.86
N PHE A 68 4.87 -9.85 6.83
CA PHE A 68 3.51 -10.16 6.40
C PHE A 68 3.29 -11.66 6.12
N GLY A 69 4.27 -12.34 5.50
CA GLY A 69 4.20 -13.78 5.21
C GLY A 69 4.14 -14.68 6.45
N SER A 70 4.33 -14.12 7.66
CA SER A 70 4.18 -14.82 8.94
C SER A 70 2.82 -14.62 9.61
N TRP A 71 1.95 -13.77 9.06
CA TRP A 71 0.64 -13.48 9.65
C TRP A 71 -0.34 -14.64 9.38
N SER A 72 -1.28 -14.88 10.30
CA SER A 72 -2.28 -15.95 10.22
C SER A 72 -3.68 -15.41 9.95
#